data_AF-A0A7S2M9B4-F1
#
_entry.id   AF-A0A7S2M9B4-F1
#
_cell.length_a   1.000
_cell.length_b   1.000
_cell.length_c   1.000
_cell.angle_alpha   90.00
_cell.angle_beta   90.00
_cell.angle_gamma   90.00
#
_symmetry.space_group_name_H-M   'P 1'
#
loop_
_entity.id
_entity.type
_entity.pdbx_description
1 polymer ?
#
loop_
_entity_poly.entity_id
_entity_poly.type
_entity_poly.pdbx_seq_one_letter_code
_entity_poly.pdbx_strand_id
1 'polypeptide(L)'
;VIFTAALPLAAARRRSALAGLGVAAASCLVGYAAMAWTWENHQGLTNDLEAVYFVVVFACAALASMASNCQRVGLAMNALGLAVSAGGVGVTIRSWHVDLHRWPEHTDWVIRKHVGACGMVFGLLVYFVLCEGDRLETCSAKEGAKRLEVGYSGVWGAESSSESDKRSILSDIGECAQLVDQHLSVLTCSGMSTPSLRAAADL
;
A
#
# COMPACT_ATOMS: atom_id res chain seq x y z
N VAL A 1 -27.88 2.10 -21.28
CA VAL A 1 -28.03 2.71 -19.94
C VAL A 1 -26.69 3.31 -19.56
N ILE A 2 -26.60 4.63 -19.36
CA ILE A 2 -25.33 5.33 -19.12
C ILE A 2 -25.17 5.52 -17.60
N PHE A 3 -24.22 4.82 -16.98
CA PHE A 3 -23.82 5.06 -15.60
C PHE A 3 -22.54 5.90 -15.57
N THR A 4 -22.69 7.23 -15.64
CA THR A 4 -21.58 8.19 -15.48
C THR A 4 -21.13 8.29 -14.03
N ALA A 5 -20.41 7.26 -13.53
CA ALA A 5 -19.78 7.26 -12.20
C ALA A 5 -18.25 7.47 -12.25
N ALA A 6 -17.68 7.79 -13.41
CA ALA A 6 -16.22 7.83 -13.60
C ALA A 6 -15.50 9.00 -12.87
N LEU A 7 -16.13 10.17 -12.76
CA LEU A 7 -15.51 11.35 -12.11
C LEU A 7 -15.24 11.21 -10.59
N PRO A 8 -16.15 10.67 -9.75
CA PRO A 8 -15.89 10.57 -8.31
C PRO A 8 -14.77 9.58 -7.95
N LEU A 9 -14.45 8.61 -8.81
CA LEU A 9 -13.42 7.61 -8.55
C LEU A 9 -12.00 8.18 -8.65
N ALA A 10 -11.73 9.04 -9.64
CA ALA A 10 -10.43 9.68 -9.79
C ALA A 10 -10.12 10.61 -8.60
N ALA A 11 -11.12 11.37 -8.14
CA ALA A 11 -10.98 12.25 -6.97
C ALA A 11 -10.78 11.46 -5.67
N ALA A 12 -11.49 10.33 -5.49
CA ALA A 12 -11.30 9.44 -4.34
C ALA A 12 -9.90 8.82 -4.32
N ARG A 13 -9.40 8.33 -5.47
CA ARG A 13 -8.04 7.77 -5.64
C ARG A 13 -6.95 8.79 -5.32
N ARG A 14 -7.17 10.06 -5.67
CA ARG A 14 -6.26 11.17 -5.34
C ARG A 14 -6.23 11.47 -3.84
N ARG A 15 -7.38 11.46 -3.17
CA ARG A 15 -7.47 11.71 -1.71
C ARG A 15 -6.83 10.58 -0.91
N SER A 16 -7.03 9.32 -1.29
CA SER A 16 -6.40 8.18 -0.63
C SER A 16 -4.88 8.17 -0.82
N ALA A 17 -4.40 8.52 -2.02
CA ALA A 17 -2.97 8.67 -2.27
C ALA A 17 -2.33 9.81 -1.44
N LEU A 18 -3.01 10.96 -1.35
CA LEU A 18 -2.56 12.08 -0.51
C LEU A 18 -2.55 11.73 0.99
N ALA A 19 -3.55 10.97 1.46
CA ALA A 19 -3.59 10.48 2.84
C ALA A 19 -2.43 9.51 3.13
N GLY A 20 -2.15 8.57 2.21
CA GLY A 20 -1.00 7.66 2.32
C GLY A 20 0.34 8.41 2.36
N LEU A 21 0.52 9.40 1.48
CA LEU A 21 1.68 10.30 1.48
C LEU A 21 1.80 11.08 2.80
N GLY A 22 0.69 11.56 3.36
CA GLY A 22 0.65 12.25 4.65
C GLY A 22 1.11 11.36 5.81
N VAL A 23 0.63 10.12 5.86
CA VAL A 23 1.06 9.13 6.88
C VAL A 23 2.54 8.78 6.72
N ALA A 24 3.01 8.60 5.49
CA ALA A 24 4.41 8.34 5.21
C ALA A 24 5.31 9.52 5.66
N ALA A 25 4.95 10.75 5.30
CA ALA A 25 5.67 11.95 5.70
C ALA A 25 5.71 12.13 7.22
N ALA A 26 4.58 11.94 7.92
CA ALA A 26 4.51 12.00 9.37
C ALA A 26 5.40 10.93 10.04
N SER A 27 5.39 9.71 9.49
CA SER A 27 6.21 8.59 9.97
C SER A 27 7.70 8.91 9.83
N CYS A 28 8.13 9.45 8.69
CA CYS A 28 9.49 9.93 8.49
C CYS A 28 9.89 11.00 9.51
N LEU A 29 9.01 11.97 9.79
CA LEU A 29 9.28 13.05 10.76
C LEU A 29 9.45 12.51 12.18
N VAL A 30 8.60 11.56 12.60
CA VAL A 30 8.73 10.91 13.92
C VAL A 30 10.04 10.12 14.01
N GLY A 31 10.37 9.35 12.97
CA GLY A 31 11.64 8.61 12.89
C GLY A 31 12.85 9.53 13.01
N TYR A 32 12.83 10.65 12.28
CA TYR A 32 13.88 11.67 12.34
C TYR A 32 13.98 12.33 13.72
N ALA A 33 12.86 12.70 14.33
CA ALA A 33 12.84 13.34 15.65
C ALA A 33 13.33 12.40 16.76
N ALA A 34 12.91 11.13 16.76
CA ALA A 34 13.40 10.12 17.69
C ALA A 34 14.92 9.93 17.54
N MET A 35 15.42 9.92 16.30
CA MET A 35 16.84 9.83 16.01
C MET A 35 17.60 11.06 16.50
N ALA A 36 17.12 12.28 16.24
CA ALA A 36 17.72 13.52 16.74
C ALA A 36 17.77 13.57 18.28
N TRP A 37 16.74 13.03 18.95
CA TRP A 37 16.73 12.94 20.41
C TRP A 37 17.75 11.92 20.94
N THR A 38 17.87 10.75 20.32
CA THR A 38 18.93 9.77 20.67
C THR A 38 20.34 10.28 20.36
N TRP A 39 20.46 11.12 19.31
CA TRP A 39 21.72 11.77 18.92
C TRP A 39 22.27 12.62 20.06
N GLU A 40 21.43 13.46 20.66
CA GLU A 40 21.82 14.41 21.69
C GLU A 40 22.15 13.73 23.02
N ASN A 41 21.43 12.66 23.36
CA ASN A 41 21.51 12.09 24.70
C ASN A 41 22.50 10.93 24.86
N HIS A 42 22.91 10.22 23.80
CA HIS A 42 23.69 8.97 23.93
C HIS A 42 24.88 8.94 22.94
N GLN A 43 26.08 9.31 23.42
CA GLN A 43 27.32 9.30 22.62
C GLN A 43 28.11 7.97 22.66
N GLY A 44 27.79 7.04 23.57
CA GLY A 44 28.62 5.84 23.82
C GLY A 44 28.11 4.50 23.26
N LEU A 45 26.91 4.44 22.68
CA LEU A 45 26.19 3.17 22.45
C LEU A 45 26.08 2.77 20.96
N THR A 46 26.93 3.31 20.09
CA THR A 46 26.67 3.35 18.63
C THR A 46 26.70 2.01 17.92
N ASN A 47 27.54 1.05 18.34
CA ASN A 47 27.73 -0.20 17.58
C ASN A 47 26.63 -1.23 17.83
N ASP A 48 26.14 -1.37 19.07
CA ASP A 48 25.07 -2.31 19.39
C ASP A 48 23.71 -1.82 18.85
N LEU A 49 23.54 -0.49 18.74
CA LEU A 49 22.33 0.12 18.20
C LEU A 49 22.12 -0.18 16.71
N GLU A 50 23.18 -0.26 15.90
CA GLU A 50 23.06 -0.57 14.47
C GLU A 50 22.46 -1.97 14.25
N ALA A 51 22.97 -2.97 14.97
CA ALA A 51 22.50 -4.35 14.85
C ALA A 51 21.04 -4.49 15.30
N VAL A 52 20.69 -3.88 16.45
CA VAL A 52 19.30 -3.87 16.97
C VAL A 52 18.38 -3.17 15.97
N TYR A 53 18.82 -2.06 15.40
CA TYR A 53 18.05 -1.31 14.41
C TYR A 53 17.71 -2.17 13.18
N PHE A 54 18.68 -2.88 12.59
CA PHE A 54 18.41 -3.75 11.45
C PHE A 54 17.41 -4.87 11.80
N VAL A 55 17.58 -5.51 12.97
CA VAL A 55 16.64 -6.54 13.44
C VAL A 55 15.22 -6.00 13.55
N VAL A 56 15.05 -4.79 14.12
CA VAL A 56 13.73 -4.15 14.24
C VAL A 56 13.13 -3.86 12.87
N VAL A 57 13.90 -3.36 11.91
CA VAL A 57 13.37 -3.08 10.56
C VAL A 57 12.95 -4.36 9.85
N PHE A 58 13.76 -5.42 9.88
CA PHE A 58 13.41 -6.71 9.27
C PHE A 58 12.19 -7.33 9.93
N ALA A 59 12.08 -7.25 11.27
CA ALA A 59 10.90 -7.70 11.99
C ALA A 59 9.66 -6.90 11.56
N CYS A 60 9.76 -5.58 11.40
CA CYS A 60 8.66 -4.74 10.91
C CYS A 60 8.25 -5.13 9.49
N ALA A 61 9.20 -5.39 8.59
CA ALA A 61 8.93 -5.82 7.22
C ALA A 61 8.23 -7.20 7.18
N ALA A 62 8.72 -8.17 7.98
CA ALA A 62 8.11 -9.49 8.08
C ALA A 62 6.69 -9.41 8.67
N LEU A 63 6.50 -8.65 9.75
CA LEU A 63 5.20 -8.44 10.36
C LEU A 63 4.24 -7.69 9.43
N ALA A 64 4.71 -6.69 8.68
CA ALA A 64 3.91 -5.99 7.67
C ALA A 64 3.45 -6.96 6.57
N SER A 65 4.32 -7.84 6.10
CA SER A 65 3.99 -8.88 5.11
C SER A 65 2.94 -9.85 5.65
N MET A 66 3.08 -10.34 6.89
CA MET A 66 2.12 -11.24 7.53
C MET A 66 0.78 -10.54 7.83
N ALA A 67 0.81 -9.26 8.17
CA ALA A 67 -0.37 -8.47 8.52
C ALA A 67 -1.08 -7.85 7.30
N SER A 68 -0.62 -8.14 6.08
CA SER A 68 -1.22 -7.63 4.83
C SER A 68 -2.71 -7.98 4.69
N ASN A 69 -3.16 -9.08 5.31
CA ASN A 69 -4.57 -9.48 5.36
C ASN A 69 -5.44 -8.56 6.25
N CYS A 70 -4.83 -7.82 7.19
CA CYS A 70 -5.52 -6.95 8.13
C CYS A 70 -5.23 -5.47 7.81
N GLN A 71 -6.14 -4.79 7.11
CA GLN A 71 -5.92 -3.42 6.59
C GLN A 71 -5.40 -2.42 7.63
N ARG A 72 -5.93 -2.44 8.86
CA ARG A 72 -5.52 -1.51 9.93
C ARG A 72 -4.14 -1.86 10.50
N VAL A 73 -3.87 -3.14 10.69
CA VAL A 73 -2.59 -3.63 11.23
C VAL A 73 -1.49 -3.44 10.20
N GLY A 74 -1.75 -3.77 8.93
CA GLY A 74 -0.81 -3.53 7.83
C GLY A 74 -0.43 -2.06 7.68
N LEU A 75 -1.39 -1.13 7.81
CA LEU A 75 -1.09 0.32 7.80
C LEU A 75 -0.17 0.72 8.95
N ALA A 76 -0.49 0.28 10.17
CA ALA A 76 0.32 0.61 11.34
C ALA A 76 1.75 0.04 11.22
N MET A 77 1.88 -1.19 10.70
CA MET A 77 3.19 -1.84 10.49
C MET A 77 3.99 -1.18 9.36
N ASN A 78 3.36 -0.79 8.24
CA ASN A 78 4.02 -0.03 7.19
C ASN A 78 4.49 1.34 7.69
N ALA A 79 3.64 2.06 8.42
CA ALA A 79 3.98 3.35 9.01
C ALA A 79 5.16 3.22 9.98
N LEU A 80 5.13 2.22 10.85
CA LEU A 80 6.23 1.92 11.77
C LEU A 80 7.51 1.57 10.99
N GLY A 81 7.44 0.67 10.02
CA GLY A 81 8.58 0.27 9.21
C GLY A 81 9.22 1.43 8.45
N LEU A 82 8.40 2.35 7.93
CA LEU A 82 8.85 3.54 7.23
C LEU A 82 9.47 4.58 8.19
N ALA A 83 8.87 4.77 9.37
CA ALA A 83 9.44 5.61 10.43
C ALA A 83 10.81 5.10 10.89
N VAL A 84 10.90 3.79 11.16
CA VAL A 84 12.17 3.17 11.56
C VAL A 84 13.18 3.34 10.43
N SER A 85 12.85 2.95 9.19
CA SER A 85 13.71 3.07 8.00
C SER A 85 14.28 4.48 7.82
N ALA A 86 13.45 5.51 7.98
CA ALA A 86 13.88 6.91 7.91
C ALA A 86 14.87 7.27 9.04
N GLY A 87 14.62 6.81 10.26
CA GLY A 87 15.55 6.95 11.39
C GLY A 87 16.92 6.29 11.11
N GLY A 88 16.92 5.14 10.42
CA GLY A 88 18.16 4.47 10.04
C GLY A 88 19.06 5.25 9.11
N VAL A 89 18.48 6.02 8.19
CA VAL A 89 19.25 6.93 7.33
C VAL A 89 20.05 7.92 8.18
N GLY A 90 19.42 8.46 9.23
CA GLY A 90 20.11 9.35 10.16
C GLY A 90 21.23 8.63 10.92
N VAL A 91 20.99 7.41 11.39
CA VAL A 91 21.99 6.60 12.09
C VAL A 91 23.18 6.26 11.19
N THR A 92 22.94 5.89 9.92
CA THR A 92 24.03 5.59 8.98
C THR A 92 24.84 6.84 8.64
N ILE A 93 24.21 7.99 8.46
CA ILE A 93 24.92 9.27 8.26
C ILE A 93 25.77 9.62 9.48
N ARG A 94 25.25 9.45 10.70
CA ARG A 94 26.01 9.65 11.95
C ARG A 94 27.23 8.75 11.99
N SER A 95 26.99 7.46 11.82
CA SER A 95 28.02 6.42 11.92
C SER A 95 29.10 6.66 10.89
N TRP A 96 28.72 7.09 9.67
CA TRP A 96 29.66 7.51 8.65
C TRP A 96 30.52 8.69 9.11
N HIS A 97 29.93 9.76 9.64
CA HIS A 97 30.68 10.92 10.11
C HIS A 97 31.66 10.55 11.25
N VAL A 98 31.21 9.75 12.22
CA VAL A 98 32.03 9.31 13.36
C VAL A 98 33.17 8.38 12.91
N ASP A 99 32.87 7.38 12.08
CA ASP A 99 33.86 6.43 11.57
C ASP A 99 34.93 7.14 10.72
N LEU A 100 34.53 8.11 9.90
CA LEU A 100 35.45 8.88 9.05
C LEU A 100 36.43 9.74 9.88
N HIS A 101 35.98 10.28 11.01
CA HIS A 101 36.85 11.02 11.94
C HIS A 101 37.73 10.09 12.77
N ARG A 102 37.25 8.90 13.13
CA ARG A 102 37.97 7.98 14.01
C ARG A 102 39.05 7.18 13.29
N TRP A 103 38.85 6.87 12.00
CA TRP A 103 39.72 5.99 11.22
C TRP A 103 40.03 6.56 9.82
N PRO A 104 40.72 7.72 9.73
CA PRO A 104 40.98 8.39 8.46
C PRO A 104 41.86 7.55 7.51
N GLU A 105 42.68 6.64 8.03
CA GLU A 105 43.50 5.71 7.23
C GLU A 105 42.70 4.55 6.60
N HIS A 106 41.45 4.33 7.03
CA HIS A 106 40.60 3.23 6.57
C HIS A 106 39.39 3.68 5.75
N THR A 107 39.51 4.80 5.04
CA THR A 107 38.43 5.43 4.24
C THR A 107 37.73 4.44 3.31
N ASP A 108 38.45 3.59 2.58
CA ASP A 108 37.85 2.62 1.66
C ASP A 108 36.93 1.59 2.34
N TRP A 109 37.31 1.14 3.54
CA TRP A 109 36.49 0.22 4.31
C TRP A 109 35.25 0.91 4.88
N VAL A 110 35.43 2.11 5.43
CA VAL A 110 34.33 2.95 5.96
C VAL A 110 33.32 3.24 4.85
N ILE A 111 33.78 3.64 3.65
CA ILE A 111 32.90 3.92 2.49
C ILE A 111 32.11 2.67 2.10
N ARG A 112 32.75 1.50 1.95
CA ARG A 112 32.04 0.26 1.56
C ARG A 112 30.98 -0.15 2.57
N LYS A 113 31.28 -0.07 3.88
CA LYS A 113 30.33 -0.35 4.96
C LYS A 113 29.08 0.53 4.83
N HIS A 114 29.28 1.85 4.71
CA HIS A 114 28.17 2.82 4.69
C HIS A 114 27.38 2.82 3.39
N VAL A 115 28.03 2.58 2.24
CA VAL A 115 27.33 2.41 0.95
C VAL A 115 26.39 1.20 1.01
N GLY A 116 26.84 0.07 1.55
CA GLY A 116 26.00 -1.12 1.73
C GLY A 116 24.80 -0.86 2.66
N ALA A 117 25.04 -0.20 3.80
CA ALA A 117 23.99 0.17 4.73
C ALA A 117 22.96 1.13 4.12
N CYS A 118 23.42 2.18 3.41
CA CYS A 118 22.54 3.12 2.71
C CYS A 118 21.71 2.43 1.62
N GLY A 119 22.31 1.53 0.84
CA GLY A 119 21.59 0.75 -0.16
C GLY A 119 20.49 -0.12 0.45
N MET A 120 20.78 -0.77 1.59
CA MET A 120 19.80 -1.58 2.31
C MET A 120 18.64 -0.72 2.85
N VAL A 121 18.93 0.40 3.52
CA VAL A 121 17.89 1.30 4.05
C VAL A 121 17.03 1.89 2.93
N PHE A 122 17.64 2.25 1.81
CA PHE A 122 16.91 2.72 0.62
C PHE A 122 15.99 1.63 0.06
N GLY A 123 16.49 0.39 -0.06
CA GLY A 123 15.67 -0.74 -0.50
C GLY A 123 14.46 -0.98 0.40
N LEU A 124 14.62 -0.85 1.72
CA LEU A 124 13.54 -0.99 2.70
C LEU A 124 12.51 0.14 2.58
N LEU A 125 12.96 1.39 2.40
CA LEU A 125 12.06 2.52 2.14
C LEU A 125 11.21 2.29 0.89
N VAL A 126 11.84 1.87 -0.21
CA VAL A 126 11.13 1.54 -1.46
C VAL A 126 10.13 0.40 -1.23
N TYR A 127 10.53 -0.66 -0.52
CA TYR A 127 9.65 -1.78 -0.18
C TYR A 127 8.38 -1.31 0.55
N PHE A 128 8.52 -0.54 1.64
CA PHE A 128 7.35 -0.06 2.40
C PHE A 128 6.44 0.87 1.58
N VAL A 129 7.02 1.71 0.71
CA VAL A 129 6.23 2.57 -0.18
C VAL A 129 5.43 1.75 -1.19
N LEU A 130 6.04 0.73 -1.81
CA LEU A 130 5.36 -0.15 -2.76
C LEU A 130 4.27 -0.97 -2.07
N CYS A 131 4.55 -1.53 -0.90
CA CYS A 131 3.55 -2.26 -0.12
C CYS A 131 2.35 -1.39 0.25
N GLU A 132 2.54 -0.10 0.55
CA GLU A 132 1.44 0.82 0.81
C GLU A 132 0.63 1.11 -0.46
N GLY A 133 1.28 1.23 -1.62
CA GLY A 133 0.63 1.34 -2.92
C GLY A 133 -0.31 0.15 -3.21
N ASP A 134 0.21 -1.07 -3.11
CA ASP A 134 -0.56 -2.31 -3.33
C ASP A 134 -1.75 -2.42 -2.37
N ARG A 135 -1.55 -1.99 -1.11
CA ARG A 135 -2.60 -1.99 -0.09
C ARG A 135 -3.73 -1.00 -0.44
N LEU A 136 -3.40 0.21 -0.88
CA LEU A 136 -4.36 1.22 -1.30
C LEU A 136 -5.15 0.78 -2.54
N GLU A 137 -4.49 0.11 -3.48
CA GLU A 137 -5.14 -0.47 -4.65
C GLU A 137 -6.14 -1.56 -4.26
N THR A 138 -5.72 -2.50 -3.40
CA THR A 138 -6.60 -3.56 -2.89
C THR A 138 -7.79 -3.00 -2.12
N CYS A 139 -7.60 -1.93 -1.33
CA CYS A 139 -8.69 -1.26 -0.63
C CYS A 139 -9.69 -0.63 -1.60
N SER A 140 -9.19 0.04 -2.64
CA SER A 140 -10.03 0.66 -3.68
C SER A 140 -10.84 -0.39 -4.44
N ALA A 141 -10.23 -1.54 -4.75
CA ALA A 141 -10.90 -2.66 -5.40
C ALA A 141 -12.03 -3.24 -4.52
N LYS A 142 -11.75 -3.46 -3.21
CA LYS A 142 -12.76 -3.94 -2.25
C LYS A 142 -13.91 -2.95 -2.06
N GLU A 143 -13.63 -1.66 -2.01
CA GLU A 143 -14.68 -0.64 -1.91
C GLU A 143 -15.52 -0.57 -3.19
N GLY A 144 -14.88 -0.70 -4.36
CA GLY A 144 -15.56 -0.85 -5.64
C GLY A 144 -16.49 -2.07 -5.67
N ALA A 145 -16.01 -3.22 -5.22
CA ALA A 145 -16.81 -4.45 -5.13
C ALA A 145 -18.04 -4.27 -4.22
N LYS A 146 -17.86 -3.68 -3.01
CA LYS A 146 -18.99 -3.38 -2.11
C LYS A 146 -20.03 -2.45 -2.72
N ARG A 147 -19.59 -1.42 -3.45
CA ARG A 147 -20.52 -0.50 -4.12
C ARG A 147 -21.30 -1.20 -5.25
N LEU A 148 -20.66 -2.15 -5.94
CA LEU A 148 -21.35 -3.00 -6.91
C LEU A 148 -22.35 -3.94 -6.23
N GLU A 149 -22.01 -4.55 -5.09
CA GLU A 149 -22.92 -5.39 -4.33
C GLU A 149 -24.18 -4.64 -3.87
N VAL A 150 -24.05 -3.40 -3.38
CA VAL A 150 -25.20 -2.61 -2.90
C VAL A 150 -26.18 -2.26 -4.03
N GLY A 151 -25.70 -2.12 -5.27
CA GLY A 151 -26.54 -1.83 -6.44
C GLY A 151 -26.98 -3.08 -7.22
N TYR A 152 -26.48 -4.26 -6.88
CA TYR A 152 -26.76 -5.49 -7.59
C TYR A 152 -27.94 -6.23 -6.95
N SER A 153 -29.10 -6.18 -7.60
CA SER A 153 -30.32 -6.87 -7.20
C SER A 153 -30.52 -8.22 -7.91
N GLY A 154 -29.47 -8.72 -8.58
CA GLY A 154 -29.52 -9.93 -9.41
C GLY A 154 -30.07 -9.67 -10.81
N VAL A 155 -29.93 -10.66 -11.70
CA VAL A 155 -30.39 -10.61 -13.11
C VAL A 155 -31.88 -10.22 -13.20
N TRP A 156 -32.71 -10.71 -12.29
CA TRP A 156 -34.15 -10.41 -12.25
C TRP A 156 -34.45 -8.97 -11.80
N GLY A 157 -33.64 -8.46 -10.86
CA GLY A 157 -33.81 -7.14 -10.25
C GLY A 157 -33.18 -5.99 -11.03
N ALA A 158 -32.40 -6.27 -12.08
CA ALA A 158 -31.73 -5.24 -12.88
C ALA A 158 -32.74 -4.33 -13.59
N GLU A 159 -32.58 -3.02 -13.43
CA GLU A 159 -33.36 -2.02 -14.18
C GLU A 159 -32.83 -1.90 -15.62
N SER A 160 -33.73 -1.85 -16.60
CA SER A 160 -33.39 -1.64 -18.01
C SER A 160 -34.07 -0.38 -18.53
N SER A 161 -33.39 0.37 -19.40
CA SER A 161 -34.02 1.47 -20.14
C SER A 161 -35.08 0.99 -21.14
N SER A 162 -35.07 -0.30 -21.49
CA SER A 162 -36.00 -0.94 -22.41
C SER A 162 -36.54 -2.24 -21.82
N GLU A 163 -37.83 -2.26 -21.53
CA GLU A 163 -38.52 -3.44 -21.01
C GLU A 163 -38.65 -4.58 -22.04
N SER A 164 -38.59 -4.28 -23.34
CA SER A 164 -38.54 -5.33 -24.38
C SER A 164 -37.20 -6.06 -24.35
N ASP A 165 -36.11 -5.30 -24.20
CA ASP A 165 -34.76 -5.87 -24.22
C ASP A 165 -34.53 -6.68 -22.95
N LYS A 166 -35.02 -6.18 -21.80
CA LYS A 166 -35.02 -6.94 -20.54
C LYS A 166 -35.73 -8.28 -20.69
N ARG A 167 -36.93 -8.29 -21.27
CA ARG A 167 -37.68 -9.53 -21.50
C ARG A 167 -36.99 -10.47 -22.48
N SER A 168 -36.40 -9.95 -23.56
CA SER A 168 -35.63 -10.76 -24.52
C SER A 168 -34.42 -11.40 -23.85
N ILE A 169 -33.63 -10.62 -23.12
CA ILE A 169 -32.44 -11.11 -22.41
C ILE A 169 -32.82 -12.13 -21.33
N LEU A 170 -33.86 -11.88 -20.54
CA LEU A 170 -34.35 -12.84 -19.54
C LEU A 170 -34.87 -14.12 -20.19
N SER A 171 -35.50 -14.02 -21.36
CA SER A 171 -35.94 -15.19 -22.14
C SER A 171 -34.75 -16.00 -22.65
N ASP A 172 -33.71 -15.35 -23.13
CA ASP A 172 -32.50 -16.00 -23.65
C ASP A 172 -31.69 -16.69 -22.53
N ILE A 173 -31.66 -16.08 -21.34
CA ILE A 173 -31.03 -16.66 -20.15
C ILE A 173 -31.85 -17.85 -19.62
N GLY A 174 -33.19 -17.74 -19.64
CA GLY A 174 -34.10 -18.80 -19.23
C GLY A 174 -33.83 -19.35 -17.82
N GLU A 175 -33.76 -20.67 -17.71
CA GLU A 175 -33.52 -21.38 -16.44
C GLU A 175 -32.09 -21.18 -15.88
N CYS A 176 -31.16 -20.70 -16.70
CA CYS A 176 -29.78 -20.47 -16.29
C CYS A 176 -29.57 -19.20 -15.45
N ALA A 177 -30.63 -18.44 -15.13
CA ALA A 177 -30.53 -17.16 -14.44
C ALA A 177 -29.77 -17.24 -13.10
N GLN A 178 -30.01 -18.29 -12.30
CA GLN A 178 -29.26 -18.50 -11.05
C GLN A 178 -27.77 -18.75 -11.29
N LEU A 179 -27.42 -19.46 -12.37
CA LEU A 179 -26.04 -19.73 -12.73
C LEU A 179 -25.37 -18.45 -13.23
N VAL A 180 -26.08 -17.62 -14.00
CA VAL A 180 -25.61 -16.30 -14.42
C VAL A 180 -25.36 -15.38 -13.22
N ASP A 181 -26.27 -15.33 -12.24
CA ASP A 181 -26.06 -14.58 -10.99
C ASP A 181 -24.83 -15.08 -10.22
N GLN A 182 -24.62 -16.40 -10.17
CA GLN A 182 -23.47 -17.00 -9.51
C GLN A 182 -22.15 -16.63 -10.21
N HIS A 183 -22.13 -16.66 -11.53
CA HIS A 183 -20.97 -16.24 -12.33
C HIS A 183 -20.71 -14.73 -12.21
N LEU A 184 -21.75 -13.90 -12.21
CA LEU A 184 -21.65 -12.45 -11.97
C LEU A 184 -21.11 -12.15 -10.57
N SER A 185 -21.55 -12.88 -9.55
CA SER A 185 -21.02 -12.78 -8.19
C SER A 185 -19.53 -13.12 -8.16
N VAL A 186 -19.10 -14.21 -8.79
CA VAL A 186 -17.68 -14.58 -8.89
C VAL A 186 -16.87 -13.51 -9.60
N LEU A 187 -17.34 -12.99 -10.73
CA LEU A 187 -16.69 -11.92 -11.50
C LEU A 187 -16.59 -10.60 -10.72
N THR A 188 -17.62 -10.30 -9.92
CA THR A 188 -17.65 -9.13 -9.04
C THR A 188 -16.68 -9.29 -7.88
N CYS A 189 -16.69 -10.44 -7.20
CA CYS A 189 -15.80 -10.75 -6.09
C CYS A 189 -14.32 -10.86 -6.52
N SER A 190 -14.06 -11.30 -7.76
CA SER A 190 -12.70 -11.40 -8.29
C SER A 190 -12.15 -10.05 -8.79
N GLY A 191 -12.94 -8.97 -8.76
CA GLY A 191 -12.52 -7.66 -9.24
C GLY A 191 -12.30 -7.59 -10.76
N MET A 192 -12.79 -8.57 -11.53
CA MET A 192 -12.60 -8.61 -12.99
C MET A 192 -13.61 -7.76 -13.77
N SER A 193 -14.47 -6.99 -13.09
CA SER A 193 -15.15 -5.83 -13.69
C SER A 193 -14.13 -4.71 -13.94
N THR A 194 -13.30 -4.92 -14.96
CA THR A 194 -12.30 -3.96 -15.40
C THR A 194 -12.98 -2.69 -15.93
N PRO A 195 -12.32 -1.52 -15.87
CA PRO A 195 -12.82 -0.30 -16.50
C PRO A 195 -13.20 -0.49 -17.97
N SER A 196 -12.52 -1.39 -18.68
CA SER A 196 -12.76 -1.74 -20.08
C SER A 196 -14.11 -2.44 -20.30
N LEU A 197 -14.55 -3.31 -19.38
CA LEU A 197 -15.88 -3.94 -19.44
C LEU A 197 -17.00 -2.91 -19.17
N ARG A 198 -16.73 -1.90 -18.35
CA ARG A 198 -17.66 -0.78 -18.15
C ARG A 198 -17.70 0.16 -19.36
N ALA A 199 -16.54 0.46 -19.95
CA ALA A 199 -16.46 1.26 -21.18
C ALA A 199 -17.09 0.56 -22.39
N ALA A 200 -17.05 -0.78 -22.44
CA ALA A 200 -17.74 -1.55 -23.48
C ALA A 200 -19.28 -1.55 -23.30
N ALA A 201 -19.78 -1.32 -22.08
CA ALA A 201 -21.21 -1.11 -21.83
C ALA A 201 -21.67 0.33 -22.13
N ASP A 202 -20.71 1.26 -22.31
CA ASP A 202 -20.95 2.66 -22.68
C ASP A 202 -20.97 2.87 -24.22
N LEU A 203 -20.64 1.84 -25.01
CA LEU A 203 -20.76 1.80 -26.48
C LEU A 203 -22.11 1.22 -26.92
#